data_AF-A0A7K0U7L0-F1
#
_entry.id   AF-A0A7K0U7L0-F1
#
_cell.length_a   1.000
_cell.length_b   1.000
_cell.length_c   1.000
_cell.angle_alpha   90.00
_cell.angle_beta   90.00
_cell.angle_gamma   90.00
#
_symmetry.space_group_name_H-M   'P 1'
#
loop_
_entity.id
_entity.type
_entity.pdbx_description
1 polymer ?
#
loop_
_entity_poly.entity_id
_entity_poly.type
_entity_poly.pdbx_seq_one_letter_code
_entity_poly.pdbx_strand_id
1 'polypeptide(L)' 'MRIAILCPYSLSVPGGVQGQVLGLARALREIGVDTRVIGPTDGPPPEPGVISVGPTVRMEANGSVAPMNV' A
#
# COMPACT_ATOMS: atom_id res chain seq x y z
N MET A 1 18.45 -8.15 6.57
CA MET A 1 17.60 -7.04 7.04
C MET A 1 16.17 -7.28 6.53
N ARG A 2 15.14 -6.91 7.29
CA ARG A 2 13.73 -7.07 6.91
C ARG A 2 13.00 -5.73 7.09
N ILE A 3 12.19 -5.33 6.12
CA ILE A 3 11.49 -4.03 6.12
C ILE A 3 9.99 -4.26 5.91
N ALA A 4 9.18 -3.57 6.71
CA ALA A 4 7.75 -3.44 6.48
C ALA A 4 7.45 -1.97 6.15
N ILE A 5 6.79 -1.73 5.01
CA ILE A 5 6.34 -0.40 4.59
C ILE A 5 4.82 -0.35 4.76
N LEU A 6 4.31 0.60 5.52
CA LEU A 6 2.88 0.80 5.69
C LEU A 6 2.35 1.80 4.66
N CYS A 7 1.23 1.46 4.03
CA CYS A 7 0.45 2.38 3.21
C CYS A 7 -0.94 2.56 3.86
N PRO A 8 -1.36 3.79 4.17
CA PRO A 8 -2.68 4.04 4.77
C PRO A 8 -3.82 3.95 3.74
N TYR A 9 -3.48 3.89 2.45
CA TYR A 9 -4.47 3.93 1.37
C TYR A 9 -4.64 2.57 0.72
N SER A 10 -5.82 2.36 0.12
CA SER A 10 -6.11 1.18 -0.67
C SER A 10 -5.05 0.96 -1.76
N LEU A 11 -4.32 -0.14 -1.66
CA LEU A 11 -3.25 -0.52 -2.62
C LEU A 11 -3.81 -1.05 -3.94
N SER A 12 -5.11 -1.37 -3.99
CA SER A 12 -5.78 -1.80 -5.24
C SER A 12 -6.24 -0.60 -6.10
N VAL A 13 -6.07 0.63 -5.62
CA VAL A 13 -6.46 1.86 -6.34
C VAL A 13 -5.21 2.67 -6.69
N PRO A 14 -5.05 3.14 -7.94
CA PRO A 14 -3.93 3.99 -8.31
C PRO A 14 -3.89 5.29 -7.50
N GLY A 15 -2.69 5.69 -7.07
CA GLY A 15 -2.46 6.97 -6.40
C GLY A 15 -0.97 7.21 -6.16
N GLY A 16 -0.62 8.46 -5.85
CA GLY A 16 0.78 8.89 -5.73
C GLY A 16 1.52 8.16 -4.61
N VAL A 17 0.92 8.06 -3.42
CA VAL A 17 1.54 7.39 -2.27
C VAL A 17 1.61 5.88 -2.48
N GLN A 18 0.57 5.27 -3.02
CA GLN A 18 0.55 3.84 -3.36
C GLN A 18 1.67 3.49 -4.35
N GLY A 19 1.80 4.30 -5.41
CA GLY A 19 2.85 4.13 -6.42
C GLY A 19 4.25 4.23 -5.82
N GLN A 20 4.49 5.23 -4.95
CA GLN A 20 5.77 5.38 -4.26
C GLN A 20 6.08 4.22 -3.32
N VAL A 21 5.10 3.77 -2.52
CA VAL A 21 5.29 2.63 -1.60
C VAL A 21 5.60 1.34 -2.36
N LEU A 22 4.82 1.00 -3.39
CA LEU A 22 5.02 -0.21 -4.19
C LEU A 22 6.31 -0.14 -5.01
N GLY A 23 6.66 1.04 -5.54
CA GLY A 23 7.91 1.26 -6.26
C GLY A 23 9.14 1.10 -5.38
N LEU A 24 9.14 1.72 -4.19
CA LEU A 24 10.22 1.60 -3.22
C LEU A 24 10.38 0.15 -2.74
N ALA A 25 9.26 -0.54 -2.45
CA ALA A 25 9.29 -1.94 -2.04
C ALA A 25 9.90 -2.84 -3.13
N ARG A 26 9.59 -2.60 -4.40
CA ARG A 26 10.21 -3.30 -5.54
C ARG A 26 11.72 -3.04 -5.60
N ALA A 27 12.14 -1.78 -5.59
CA ALA A 27 13.55 -1.42 -5.62
C ALA A 27 14.36 -2.03 -4.46
N LEU A 28 13.79 -2.06 -3.25
CA LEU A 28 14.43 -2.69 -2.09
C LEU A 28 14.54 -4.22 -2.25
N ARG A 29 13.53 -4.87 -2.82
CA ARG A 29 13.58 -6.31 -3.10
C ARG A 29 14.59 -6.64 -4.19
N GLU A 30 14.74 -5.80 -5.21
CA GLU A 30 15.73 -5.97 -6.29
C GLU A 30 17.17 -5.98 -5.76
N ILE A 31 17.46 -5.25 -4.68
CA ILE A 31 18.77 -5.26 -4.00
C ILE A 31 18.87 -6.32 -2.89
N GLY A 32 17.92 -7.26 -2.80
CA GLY A 32 17.97 -8.40 -1.89
C GLY A 32 17.41 -8.18 -0.48
N VAL A 33 16.66 -7.10 -0.23
CA VAL A 33 16.03 -6.85 1.07
C VAL A 33 14.62 -7.48 1.12
N ASP A 34 14.35 -8.34 2.12
CA ASP A 34 12.99 -8.88 2.38
C ASP A 34 12.06 -7.73 2.81
N THR A 35 11.37 -7.16 1.83
CA THR A 35 10.50 -5.99 2.00
C THR A 35 9.05 -6.36 1.73
N ARG A 36 8.20 -6.14 2.73
CA ARG A 36 6.75 -6.36 2.66
C ARG A 36 6.02 -5.02 2.72
N VAL A 37 4.91 -4.93 2.01
CA VAL A 37 4.01 -3.77 2.09
C VAL A 37 2.77 -4.20 2.85
N ILE A 38 2.37 -3.42 3.86
CA ILE A 38 1.18 -3.66 4.65
C ILE A 38 0.22 -2.49 4.40
N GLY A 39 -0.98 -2.79 3.93
CA GLY A 39 -1.97 -1.75 3.65
C GLY A 39 -3.30 -2.35 3.22
N PRO A 40 -4.38 -1.58 3.25
CA PRO A 40 -5.69 -2.07 2.87
C PRO A 40 -5.78 -2.34 1.36
N THR A 41 -6.71 -3.20 0.96
CA THR A 41 -7.02 -3.50 -0.44
C THR A 41 -8.53 -3.64 -0.63
N ASP A 42 -9.10 -2.91 -1.59
CA ASP A 42 -10.51 -3.03 -2.00
C ASP A 42 -10.69 -4.11 -3.08
N GLY A 43 -9.95 -5.21 -2.94
CA GLY A 43 -9.80 -6.27 -3.93
C GLY A 43 -8.57 -7.13 -3.65
N PRO A 44 -8.17 -8.00 -4.60
CA PRO A 44 -6.95 -8.78 -4.48
C PRO A 44 -5.71 -7.88 -4.32
N PRO A 45 -4.68 -8.31 -3.56
CA PRO A 45 -3.41 -7.60 -3.48
C PRO A 45 -2.79 -7.40 -4.88
N PRO A 46 -2.25 -6.21 -5.18
CA PRO A 46 -1.79 -5.87 -6.54
C PRO A 46 -0.48 -6.55 -6.95
N GLU A 47 0.35 -6.99 -5.99
CA GLU A 47 1.62 -7.65 -6.27
C GLU A 47 2.09 -8.56 -5.10
N PRO A 48 3.02 -9.50 -5.35
CA PRO A 48 3.62 -10.32 -4.30
C PRO A 48 4.30 -9.49 -3.20
N GLY A 49 4.19 -9.95 -1.96
CA GLY A 49 4.78 -9.26 -0.81
C GLY A 49 3.88 -8.17 -0.21
N VAL A 50 2.70 -7.91 -0.78
CA VAL A 50 1.64 -7.13 -0.16
C VAL A 50 0.86 -8.00 0.83
N ILE A 51 0.66 -7.49 2.04
CA ILE A 51 -0.18 -8.06 3.09
C ILE A 51 -1.39 -7.14 3.22
N SER A 52 -2.56 -7.63 2.79
CA SER A 52 -3.81 -6.90 2.94
C SER A 52 -4.28 -6.91 4.39
N VAL A 53 -4.77 -5.76 4.86
CA VAL A 53 -5.39 -5.60 6.19
C VAL A 53 -6.89 -5.32 6.13
N GLY A 54 -7.52 -5.61 4.98
CA GLY A 54 -8.96 -5.43 4.77
C GLY A 54 -9.31 -4.27 3.83
N PRO A 55 -10.61 -4.04 3.61
CA PRO A 55 -11.10 -3.00 2.71
C PRO A 55 -11.02 -1.60 3.33
N THR A 56 -11.20 -0.58 2.50
CA THR A 56 -11.24 0.82 2.91
C THR A 56 -12.65 1.40 2.92
N VAL A 57 -12.79 2.54 3.60
CA VAL A 57 -13.91 3.45 3.44
C VAL A 57 -13.44 4.74 2.78
N ARG A 58 -14.34 5.39 2.04
CA ARG A 58 -14.07 6.71 1.47
C ARG A 58 -14.21 7.76 2.57
N MET A 59 -13.09 8.41 2.91
CA MET A 59 -13.05 9.44 3.93
C MET A 59 -12.79 10.81 3.32
N GLU A 60 -13.67 11.76 3.60
CA GLU A 60 -13.54 13.15 3.16
C GLU A 60 -12.60 13.90 4.12
N ALA A 61 -11.54 14.50 3.57
CA ALA A 61 -10.58 15.29 4.34
C ALA A 61 -9.85 16.28 3.45
N ASN A 62 -9.62 17.51 3.94
CA ASN A 62 -8.81 18.53 3.27
C ASN A 62 -9.19 18.80 1.80
N GLY A 63 -10.49 18.77 1.48
CA GLY A 63 -11.00 18.98 0.11
C GLY A 63 -10.76 17.81 -0.85
N SER A 64 -10.45 16.62 -0.34
CA SER A 64 -10.25 15.39 -1.09
C SER A 64 -11.03 14.23 -0.47
N VAL A 65 -11.06 13.09 -1.17
CA VAL A 65 -11.63 11.83 -0.68
C VAL A 65 -10.55 10.76 -0.76
N ALA A 66 -10.13 10.24 0.40
CA ALA A 66 -9.10 9.22 0.51
C ALA A 66 -9.71 7.84 0.82
N PRO A 67 -9.29 6.76 0.13
CA PRO A 67 -9.69 5.41 0.48
C PRO A 67 -8.75 4.87 1.57
N MET A 68 -9.18 4.86 2.83
CA MET A 68 -8.38 4.39 3.96
C MET A 68 -9.19 3.48 4.92
N ASN A 69 -8.51 2.63 5.68
CA ASN A 69 -9.17 1.80 6.70
C ASN A 69 -9.33 2.59 8.01
N VAL A 70 -10.40 2.30 8.75
CA VAL A 70 -10.68 2.83 10.10
C VAL A 70 -10.21 1.84 11.16
#